data_AF-A0A0Q7WPL5-F1
#
_entry.id   AF-A0A0Q7WPL5-F1
#
_cell.length_a   1.000
_cell.length_b   1.000
_cell.length_c   1.000
_cell.angle_alpha   90.00
_cell.angle_beta   90.00
_cell.angle_gamma   90.00
#
_symmetry.space_group_name_H-M   'P 1'
#
loop_
_entity.id
_entity.type
_entity.pdbx_description
1 polymer ?
#
loop_
_entity_poly.entity_id
_entity_poly.type
_entity_poly.pdbx_seq_one_letter_code
_entity_poly.pdbx_strand_id
1 'polypeptide(L)'
;MRVTTDFWVSALIRRIFGAGGFAAVVRRGATEAGAVFILVRGRLGETDLFGPAPQTTYDSAKPDERFFSRLDTGGDPDAAEARLAKEQRFDSDIWVVEIEPGPLALEELISVRL
;
A
#
# COMPACT_ATOMS: atom_id res chain seq x y z
N MET A 1 2.03 12.14 -16.24
CA MET A 1 1.09 11.10 -16.70
C MET A 1 1.21 9.96 -15.73
N ARG A 2 0.17 9.74 -14.91
CA ARG A 2 0.17 8.69 -13.89
C ARG A 2 -0.04 7.32 -14.54
N VAL A 3 0.76 6.33 -14.14
CA VAL A 3 0.59 4.94 -14.57
C VAL A 3 -0.66 4.31 -13.97
N THR A 4 -1.21 3.30 -14.64
CA THR A 4 -2.37 2.54 -14.16
C THR A 4 -2.05 1.87 -12.82
N THR A 5 -3.08 1.67 -11.99
CA THR A 5 -2.91 0.99 -10.70
C THR A 5 -2.36 -0.43 -10.86
N ASP A 6 -2.85 -1.20 -11.84
CA ASP A 6 -2.39 -2.57 -12.11
C ASP A 6 -0.89 -2.63 -12.47
N PHE A 7 -0.43 -1.70 -13.32
CA PHE A 7 0.99 -1.61 -13.68
C PHE A 7 1.85 -1.23 -12.48
N TRP A 8 1.40 -0.24 -11.69
CA TRP A 8 2.12 0.20 -10.50
C TRP A 8 2.26 -0.91 -9.46
N VAL A 9 1.18 -1.66 -9.18
CA VAL A 9 1.20 -2.80 -8.25
C VAL A 9 2.12 -3.91 -8.75
N SER A 10 2.07 -4.22 -10.05
CA SER A 10 2.95 -5.22 -10.66
C SER A 10 4.43 -4.85 -10.54
N ALA A 11 4.76 -3.57 -10.74
CA ALA A 11 6.11 -3.05 -10.57
C ALA A 11 6.59 -3.12 -9.12
N LEU A 12 5.73 -2.77 -8.15
CA LEU A 12 6.02 -2.87 -6.73
C LEU A 12 6.32 -4.33 -6.33
N ILE A 13 5.46 -5.27 -6.72
CA ILE A 13 5.63 -6.70 -6.43
C ILE A 13 6.97 -7.20 -6.98
N ARG A 14 7.29 -6.87 -8.24
CA ARG A 14 8.56 -7.26 -8.86
C ARG A 14 9.76 -6.69 -8.11
N ARG A 15 9.67 -5.44 -7.66
CA ARG A 15 10.74 -4.78 -6.89
C ARG A 15 10.97 -5.48 -5.55
N ILE A 16 9.91 -5.82 -4.83
CA ILE A 16 9.98 -6.49 -3.53
C ILE A 16 10.60 -7.89 -3.68
N PHE A 17 10.12 -8.69 -4.63
CA PHE A 17 10.70 -10.00 -4.89
C PHE A 17 12.17 -9.92 -5.33
N GLY A 18 12.53 -8.94 -6.17
CA GLY A 18 13.91 -8.70 -6.57
C GLY A 18 14.84 -8.32 -5.41
N ALA A 19 14.29 -7.75 -4.34
CA ALA A 19 14.99 -7.43 -3.11
C ALA A 19 15.01 -8.58 -2.09
N GLY A 20 14.36 -9.71 -2.38
CA GLY A 20 14.26 -10.85 -1.45
C GLY A 20 13.15 -10.72 -0.40
N GLY A 21 12.22 -9.78 -0.57
CA GLY A 21 10.98 -9.71 0.19
C GLY A 21 9.87 -10.58 -0.42
N PHE A 22 8.69 -10.51 0.18
CA PHE A 22 7.48 -11.17 -0.30
C PHE A 22 6.38 -10.15 -0.57
N ALA A 23 5.58 -10.36 -1.61
CA ALA A 23 4.42 -9.53 -1.89
C ALA A 23 3.30 -10.34 -2.55
N ALA A 24 2.06 -10.04 -2.19
CA ALA A 24 0.87 -10.67 -2.75
C ALA A 24 -0.27 -9.68 -2.94
N VAL A 25 -1.03 -9.83 -4.03
CA VAL A 25 -2.30 -9.12 -4.20
C VAL A 25 -3.36 -9.89 -3.43
N VAL A 26 -3.80 -9.34 -2.30
CA VAL A 26 -4.91 -9.88 -1.49
C VAL A 26 -6.24 -9.56 -2.15
N ARG A 27 -6.36 -8.35 -2.71
CA ARG A 27 -7.52 -7.91 -3.47
C ARG A 27 -7.11 -7.07 -4.67
N ARG A 28 -7.70 -7.40 -5.81
CA ARG A 28 -7.60 -6.63 -7.04
C ARG A 28 -8.82 -5.70 -7.15
N GLY A 29 -8.56 -4.41 -7.35
CA GLY A 29 -9.57 -3.38 -7.56
C GLY A 29 -9.58 -2.85 -9.00
N ALA A 30 -10.03 -1.61 -9.20
CA ALA A 30 -10.05 -0.98 -10.52
C ALA A 30 -8.64 -0.85 -11.12
N THR A 31 -8.45 -1.29 -12.36
CA THR A 31 -7.14 -1.39 -13.02
C THR A 31 -6.51 -0.03 -13.29
N GLU A 32 -7.31 0.94 -13.74
CA GLU A 32 -6.82 2.25 -14.18
C GLU A 32 -6.45 3.15 -12.99
N ALA A 33 -7.36 3.31 -12.02
CA ALA A 33 -7.25 4.33 -11.00
C ALA A 33 -7.64 3.89 -9.58
N GLY A 34 -7.73 2.58 -9.31
CA GLY A 34 -8.10 2.08 -7.98
C GLY A 34 -7.19 2.60 -6.85
N ALA A 35 -7.79 2.90 -5.71
CA ALA A 35 -7.07 3.26 -4.48
C ALA A 35 -6.30 2.03 -3.96
N VAL A 36 -5.05 2.23 -3.56
CA VAL A 36 -4.19 1.14 -3.10
C VAL A 36 -4.01 1.24 -1.60
N PHE A 37 -4.27 0.13 -0.91
CA PHE A 37 -3.91 -0.09 0.47
C PHE A 37 -2.80 -1.13 0.54
N ILE A 38 -1.85 -0.91 1.44
CA ILE A 38 -0.68 -1.77 1.62
C ILE A 38 -0.68 -2.28 3.06
N LEU A 39 -0.76 -3.60 3.21
CA LEU A 39 -0.54 -4.30 4.46
C LEU A 39 0.93 -4.66 4.56
N VAL A 40 1.62 -4.16 5.58
CA VAL A 40 3.02 -4.47 5.85
C VAL A 40 3.08 -5.42 7.02
N ARG A 41 3.53 -6.65 6.75
CA ARG A 41 3.74 -7.68 7.78
C ARG A 41 5.16 -7.56 8.30
N GLY A 42 5.28 -7.38 9.61
CA GLY A 42 6.56 -7.46 10.30
C GLY A 42 6.91 -8.89 10.69
N ARG A 43 8.17 -9.11 11.06
CA ARG A 43 8.71 -10.46 11.34
C ARG A 43 8.19 -11.04 12.65
N LEU A 44 7.67 -10.20 13.55
CA LEU A 44 7.16 -10.61 14.85
C LEU A 44 5.63 -10.71 14.87
N GLY A 45 4.99 -10.59 13.71
CA GLY A 45 3.53 -10.74 13.53
C GLY A 45 2.75 -9.44 13.60
N GLU A 46 3.42 -8.31 13.84
CA GLU A 46 2.82 -6.98 13.73
C GLU A 46 2.38 -6.68 12.29
N THR A 47 1.26 -5.98 12.14
CA THR A 47 0.73 -5.59 10.83
C THR A 47 0.38 -4.12 10.79
N ASP A 48 1.07 -3.40 9.91
CA ASP A 48 0.83 -1.99 9.65
C ASP A 48 0.02 -1.81 8.38
N LEU A 49 -0.95 -0.90 8.41
CA LEU A 49 -1.76 -0.57 7.25
C LEU A 49 -1.40 0.81 6.72
N PHE A 50 -1.17 0.90 5.42
CA PHE A 50 -0.93 2.15 4.71
C PHE A 50 -2.04 2.38 3.69
N GLY A 51 -2.58 3.60 3.66
CA GLY A 51 -3.60 4.02 2.69
C GLY A 51 -3.13 5.20 1.85
N PRO A 52 -3.89 5.58 0.80
CA PRO A 52 -3.58 6.74 -0.02
C PRO A 52 -3.51 8.00 0.85
N ALA A 53 -2.43 8.77 0.73
CA ALA A 53 -2.30 10.05 1.42
C ALA A 53 -3.35 11.06 0.89
N PRO A 54 -3.86 11.99 1.74
CA PRO A 54 -4.79 13.03 1.32
C PRO A 54 -4.26 13.88 0.16
N GLN A 55 -5.15 14.34 -0.74
CA GLN A 55 -4.74 15.15 -1.89
C GLN A 55 -4.14 16.51 -1.51
N THR A 56 -4.50 17.07 -0.35
CA THR A 56 -3.87 18.29 0.21
C THR A 56 -2.39 18.12 0.53
N THR A 57 -1.88 16.89 0.46
CA THR A 57 -0.50 16.49 0.75
C THR A 57 0.35 16.33 -0.53
N TYR A 58 -0.22 16.47 -1.73
CA TYR A 58 0.57 16.50 -2.96
C TYR A 58 1.32 17.83 -3.05
N ASP A 59 2.61 17.79 -2.73
CA ASP A 59 3.51 18.88 -3.06
C ASP A 59 3.64 18.95 -4.59
N SER A 60 3.59 20.17 -5.13
CA SER A 60 3.54 20.46 -6.58
C SER A 60 4.73 19.91 -7.39
N ALA A 61 5.76 19.38 -6.72
CA ALA A 61 6.98 18.86 -7.31
C ALA A 61 6.85 17.46 -7.95
N LYS A 62 5.93 16.60 -7.50
CA LYS A 62 5.76 15.23 -8.05
C LYS A 62 4.30 14.78 -8.13
N PRO A 63 3.51 15.37 -9.02
CA PRO A 63 2.07 15.11 -9.14
C PRO A 63 1.72 13.66 -9.53
N ASP A 64 2.67 12.91 -10.10
CA ASP A 64 2.43 11.54 -10.59
C ASP A 64 2.80 10.44 -9.56
N GLU A 65 3.42 10.77 -8.42
CA GLU A 65 3.88 9.79 -7.42
C GLU A 65 2.78 9.46 -6.40
N ARG A 66 2.59 8.16 -6.09
CA ARG A 66 1.59 7.72 -5.10
C ARG A 66 2.17 7.80 -3.70
N PHE A 67 1.64 8.72 -2.89
CA PHE A 67 2.01 8.83 -1.48
C PHE A 67 1.08 8.00 -0.59
N PHE A 68 1.67 7.42 0.44
CA PHE A 68 0.96 6.62 1.43
C PHE A 68 1.15 7.19 2.83
N SER A 69 0.08 7.14 3.62
CA SER A 69 0.11 7.50 5.03
C SER A 69 -0.21 6.26 5.86
N ARG A 70 0.50 6.10 6.98
CA ARG A 70 0.21 5.05 7.94
C ARG A 70 -1.17 5.31 8.55
N LEU A 71 -2.03 4.31 8.51
CA LEU A 71 -3.29 4.30 9.22
C LEU A 71 -3.01 3.68 10.58
N ASP A 72 -3.31 4.40 11.65
CA ASP A 72 -3.02 3.93 13.00
C ASP A 72 -3.88 2.71 13.35
N THR A 73 -3.23 1.54 13.36
CA THR A 73 -3.79 0.24 13.73
C THR A 73 -3.06 -0.36 14.94
N GLY A 74 -2.11 0.36 15.54
CA GLY A 74 -1.29 -0.14 16.65
C GLY A 74 -0.43 -1.38 16.31
N GLY A 75 -0.25 -1.71 15.03
CA GLY A 75 0.40 -2.96 14.61
C GLY A 75 -0.46 -4.21 14.78
N ASP A 76 -1.75 -4.06 15.10
CA ASP A 76 -2.69 -5.17 15.30
C ASP A 76 -3.29 -5.64 13.94
N PRO A 77 -3.07 -6.92 13.55
CA PRO A 77 -3.66 -7.49 12.34
C PRO A 77 -5.19 -7.38 12.27
N ASP A 78 -5.89 -7.61 13.38
CA ASP A 78 -7.35 -7.59 13.42
C ASP A 78 -7.87 -6.15 13.24
N ALA A 79 -7.18 -5.18 13.84
CA ALA A 79 -7.48 -3.75 13.66
C ALA A 79 -7.25 -3.31 12.20
N ALA A 80 -6.17 -3.78 11.56
CA ALA A 80 -5.88 -3.51 10.16
C ALA A 80 -6.95 -4.09 9.23
N GLU A 81 -7.36 -5.34 9.45
CA GLU A 81 -8.42 -5.98 8.68
C GLU A 81 -9.78 -5.28 8.88
N ALA A 82 -10.12 -4.91 10.12
CA ALA A 82 -11.34 -4.14 10.40
C ALA A 82 -11.34 -2.77 9.71
N ARG A 83 -10.17 -2.11 9.63
CA ARG A 83 -10.02 -0.84 8.91
C ARG A 83 -10.21 -1.02 7.41
N LEU A 84 -9.64 -2.06 6.82
CA LEU A 84 -9.81 -2.43 5.40
C LEU A 84 -11.26 -2.77 5.06
N ALA A 85 -11.94 -3.52 5.93
CA ALA A 85 -13.35 -3.87 5.75
C ALA A 85 -14.25 -2.62 5.72
N LYS A 86 -13.92 -1.57 6.49
CA LYS A 86 -14.62 -0.28 6.42
C LYS A 86 -14.38 0.42 5.08
N GLU A 87 -13.15 0.46 4.59
CA GLU A 87 -12.81 1.06 3.30
C GLU A 87 -13.49 0.32 2.15
N GLN A 88 -13.50 -1.00 2.18
CA GLN A 88 -14.15 -1.82 1.15
C GLN A 88 -15.67 -1.61 1.06
N ARG A 89 -16.32 -1.29 2.18
CA ARG A 89 -17.76 -0.93 2.18
C ARG A 89 -18.01 0.44 1.55
N PHE A 90 -17.03 1.33 1.63
CA PHE A 90 -17.10 2.66 1.04
C PHE A 90 -16.77 2.64 -0.45
N ASP A 91 -15.72 1.91 -0.84
CA ASP A 91 -15.27 1.71 -2.21
C ASP A 91 -14.90 0.23 -2.42
N SER A 92 -15.66 -0.47 -3.27
CA SER A 92 -15.40 -1.87 -3.58
C SER A 92 -14.18 -2.09 -4.47
N ASP A 93 -13.73 -1.03 -5.16
CA ASP A 93 -12.72 -1.08 -6.23
C ASP A 93 -11.31 -0.78 -5.71
N ILE A 94 -11.10 -0.93 -4.40
CA ILE A 94 -9.79 -0.81 -3.76
C ILE A 94 -8.89 -2.00 -4.08
N TRP A 95 -7.60 -1.73 -4.17
CA TRP A 95 -6.53 -2.71 -4.17
C TRP A 95 -6.04 -2.93 -2.75
N VAL A 96 -5.75 -4.18 -2.40
CA VAL A 96 -5.03 -4.54 -1.17
C VAL A 96 -3.84 -5.38 -1.56
N VAL A 97 -2.65 -4.89 -1.22
CA VAL A 97 -1.38 -5.57 -1.45
C VAL A 97 -0.77 -5.85 -0.09
N GLU A 98 -0.47 -7.11 0.18
CA GLU A 98 0.30 -7.50 1.35
C GLU A 98 1.78 -7.59 0.98
N ILE A 99 2.64 -7.05 1.83
CA ILE A 99 4.09 -7.05 1.64
C ILE A 99 4.84 -7.41 2.92
N GLU A 100 5.95 -8.12 2.73
CA GLU A 100 7.02 -8.30 3.69
C GLU A 100 8.30 -7.74 3.04
N PRO A 101 8.85 -6.60 3.50
CA PRO A 101 9.92 -5.85 2.81
C PRO A 101 11.23 -6.61 2.57
N GLY A 102 11.46 -7.71 3.29
CA GLY A 102 12.73 -8.44 3.26
C GLY A 102 13.85 -7.62 3.93
N PRO A 103 14.95 -7.30 3.21
CA PRO A 103 16.07 -6.53 3.74
C PRO A 103 15.99 -5.01 3.49
N LEU A 104 15.12 -4.54 2.59
CA LEU A 104 15.00 -3.10 2.29
C LEU A 104 14.09 -2.40 3.28
N ALA A 105 14.37 -1.12 3.53
CA ALA A 105 13.46 -0.26 4.27
C ALA A 105 12.17 0.00 3.47
N LEU A 106 11.05 0.21 4.18
CA LEU A 106 9.74 0.41 3.54
C LEU A 106 9.72 1.67 2.66
N GLU A 107 10.41 2.72 3.11
CA GLU A 107 10.51 4.02 2.45
C GLU A 107 11.29 3.94 1.13
N GLU A 108 12.12 2.90 0.97
CA GLU A 108 12.76 2.62 -0.31
C GLU A 108 11.76 2.00 -1.28
N LEU A 109 10.82 1.19 -0.79
CA LEU A 109 9.85 0.44 -1.61
C LEU A 109 8.66 1.29 -2.03
N ILE A 110 8.15 2.13 -1.12
CA ILE A 110 6.97 2.98 -1.32
C ILE A 110 7.19 4.38 -0.73
N SER A 111 6.50 5.36 -1.30
CA SER A 111 6.61 6.76 -0.89
C SER A 111 5.72 7.03 0.32
N VAL A 112 6.28 6.88 1.52
CA VAL A 112 5.57 7.09 2.79
C VAL A 112 5.70 8.55 3.25
N ARG A 113 4.60 9.10 3.79
CA ARG A 113 4.60 10.30 4.62
C ARG A 113 4.32 9.87 6.06
N LEU A 114 5.31 10.06 6.94
CA LEU A 114 5.22 9.91 8.39
C LEU A 114 4.53 11.11 9.03
#